data_AF-A0A4R0H497-F1
#
_entry.id   AF-A0A4R0H497-F1
#
_cell.length_a   1.000
_cell.length_b   1.000
_cell.length_c   1.000
_cell.angle_alpha   90.00
_cell.angle_beta   90.00
_cell.angle_gamma   90.00
#
_symmetry.space_group_name_H-M   'P 1'
#
loop_
_entity.id
_entity.type
_entity.pdbx_description
1 polymer ?
#
loop_
_entity_poly.entity_id
_entity_poly.type
_entity_poly.pdbx_seq_one_letter_code
_entity_poly.pdbx_strand_id
1 'polypeptide(L)'
;MSGVNHPRLAVLALLSVAAAWGSTFFLTKDLLTRMDVADYLALRFLIASVALMLVHPPAIARLSRLDRGRAVALGITYGIAQLLQTEGLRHTSASVSGFVTGMYVVFTPLLGAVILRHKIGRWAWVAVILATTGLGVLSLRGLSLGHGELLTLASAGLYALHIIGLGAWSTSRNAFGLSSLQMIVITCVCAIGALPGGFSVPSTGGDWVSVIYMALVAGALALIVQTWAQAHLTPTRAAIAMTMEPVFASTFAVLFGSDSLTWRMLVGGALVVSAMYLVELAPRRKFEAEVQHLAQ
;
A
#
# COMPACT_ATOMS: atom_id res chain seq x y z
N MET A 1 6.34 -31.57 -17.86
CA MET A 1 6.38 -30.59 -16.75
C MET A 1 5.31 -29.56 -17.02
N SER A 2 4.16 -29.68 -16.34
CA SER A 2 2.94 -28.90 -16.56
C SER A 2 3.22 -27.41 -16.43
N GLY A 3 2.95 -26.66 -17.50
CA GLY A 3 3.06 -25.21 -17.55
C GLY A 3 2.22 -24.57 -16.44
N VAL A 4 2.90 -24.08 -15.40
CA VAL A 4 2.29 -23.19 -14.42
C VAL A 4 1.84 -21.96 -15.20
N ASN A 5 0.54 -21.70 -15.22
CA ASN A 5 -0.03 -20.49 -15.80
C ASN A 5 0.46 -19.29 -14.98
N HIS A 6 1.64 -18.76 -15.30
CA HIS A 6 2.29 -17.63 -14.62
C HIS A 6 1.33 -16.45 -14.30
N PRO A 7 0.35 -16.09 -15.16
CA PRO A 7 -0.60 -15.03 -14.84
C PRO A 7 -1.59 -15.38 -13.71
N ARG A 8 -2.05 -16.63 -13.62
CA ARG A 8 -2.99 -17.04 -12.56
C ARG A 8 -2.28 -17.06 -11.21
N LEU A 9 -1.05 -17.56 -11.18
CA LEU A 9 -0.22 -17.56 -9.98
C LEU A 9 0.06 -16.13 -9.48
N ALA A 10 0.39 -15.21 -10.39
CA ALA A 10 0.65 -13.82 -10.02
C ALA A 10 -0.60 -13.11 -9.45
N VAL A 11 -1.79 -13.37 -10.01
CA VAL A 11 -3.04 -12.84 -9.45
C VAL A 11 -3.33 -13.40 -8.06
N LEU A 12 -3.21 -14.72 -7.88
CA LEU A 12 -3.40 -15.36 -6.57
C LEU A 12 -2.38 -14.83 -5.56
N ALA A 13 -1.13 -14.62 -5.96
CA ALA A 13 -0.09 -14.05 -5.11
C ALA A 13 -0.44 -12.62 -4.67
N LEU A 14 -0.92 -11.77 -5.59
CA LEU A 14 -1.37 -10.42 -5.23
C LEU A 14 -2.62 -10.41 -4.34
N LEU A 15 -3.56 -11.33 -4.55
CA LEU A 15 -4.72 -11.48 -3.66
C LEU A 15 -4.29 -11.87 -2.25
N SER A 16 -3.31 -12.78 -2.11
CA SER A 16 -2.72 -13.12 -0.81
C SER A 16 -2.02 -11.93 -0.17
N VAL A 17 -1.31 -11.10 -0.95
CA VAL A 17 -0.72 -9.85 -0.47
C VAL A 17 -1.79 -8.87 0.00
N ALA A 18 -2.86 -8.69 -0.78
CA ALA A 18 -3.99 -7.84 -0.41
C ALA A 18 -4.65 -8.30 0.90
N ALA A 19 -4.77 -9.62 1.11
CA ALA A 19 -5.26 -10.18 2.36
C ALA A 19 -4.29 -9.91 3.53
N ALA A 20 -2.99 -10.11 3.33
CA ALA A 20 -1.98 -9.82 4.34
C ALA A 20 -1.99 -8.34 4.73
N TRP A 21 -2.04 -7.43 3.76
CA TRP A 21 -2.16 -5.98 3.99
C TRP A 21 -3.47 -5.61 4.68
N GLY A 22 -4.61 -6.15 4.22
CA GLY A 22 -5.89 -5.95 4.89
C GLY A 22 -5.85 -6.37 6.37
N SER A 23 -5.21 -7.49 6.69
CA SER A 23 -5.10 -7.94 8.09
C SER A 23 -4.27 -6.98 8.96
N THR A 24 -3.36 -6.22 8.35
CA THR A 24 -2.47 -5.33 9.12
C THR A 24 -3.20 -4.17 9.77
N PHE A 25 -4.35 -3.73 9.26
CA PHE A 25 -5.07 -2.59 9.83
C PHE A 25 -5.56 -2.88 11.25
N PHE A 26 -6.19 -4.03 11.50
CA PHE A 26 -6.68 -4.35 12.84
C PHE A 26 -5.53 -4.68 13.80
N LEU A 27 -4.52 -5.43 13.33
CA LEU A 27 -3.35 -5.82 14.13
C LEU A 27 -2.50 -4.60 14.52
N THR A 28 -2.29 -3.68 13.59
CA THR A 28 -1.58 -2.44 13.86
C THR A 28 -2.38 -1.57 14.80
N LYS A 29 -3.71 -1.44 14.61
CA LYS A 29 -4.54 -0.62 15.50
C LYS A 29 -4.50 -1.11 16.95
N ASP A 30 -4.48 -2.42 17.18
CA ASP A 30 -4.28 -2.99 18.50
C ASP A 30 -2.89 -2.68 19.06
N LEU A 31 -1.81 -2.91 18.30
CA LEU A 31 -0.44 -2.59 18.71
C LEU A 31 -0.24 -1.11 19.06
N LEU A 32 -0.88 -0.20 18.33
CA LEU A 32 -0.80 1.25 18.56
C LEU A 32 -1.42 1.71 19.89
N THR A 33 -2.10 0.82 20.64
CA THR A 33 -2.52 1.10 22.02
C THR A 33 -1.37 0.99 23.02
N ARG A 34 -0.26 0.36 22.62
CA ARG A 34 0.88 0.02 23.48
C ARG A 34 2.23 0.48 22.93
N MET A 35 2.31 0.84 21.65
CA MET A 35 3.52 1.30 20.98
C MET A 35 3.26 2.60 20.22
N ASP A 36 4.27 3.47 20.21
CA ASP A 36 4.24 4.64 19.37
C ASP A 36 4.41 4.28 17.88
N VAL A 37 3.79 5.10 17.02
CA VAL A 37 3.68 4.85 15.57
C VAL A 37 5.06 4.71 14.93
N ALA A 38 5.96 5.65 15.21
CA ALA A 38 7.27 5.67 14.57
C ALA A 38 8.16 4.51 15.04
N ASP A 39 8.10 4.16 16.32
CA ASP A 39 8.84 3.03 16.91
C ASP A 39 8.40 1.70 16.32
N TYR A 40 7.08 1.46 16.29
CA TYR A 40 6.49 0.28 15.69
C TYR A 40 6.94 0.12 14.22
N LEU A 41 6.86 1.19 13.43
CA LEU A 41 7.26 1.15 12.02
C LEU A 41 8.78 0.96 11.87
N ALA A 42 9.59 1.68 12.64
CA ALA A 42 11.04 1.56 12.61
C ALA A 42 11.47 0.11 12.90
N LEU A 43 10.94 -0.51 13.95
CA LEU A 43 11.23 -1.89 14.31
C LEU A 43 10.72 -2.88 13.25
N ARG A 44 9.47 -2.74 12.81
CA ARG A 44 8.86 -3.57 11.76
C ARG A 44 9.72 -3.58 10.49
N PHE A 45 10.09 -2.39 10.01
CA PHE A 45 10.85 -2.27 8.77
C PHE A 45 12.32 -2.62 8.96
N LEU A 46 12.90 -2.43 10.14
CA LEU A 46 14.25 -2.92 10.44
C LEU A 46 14.32 -4.44 10.30
N ILE A 47 13.38 -5.17 10.89
CA ILE A 47 13.29 -6.64 10.79
C ILE A 47 13.12 -7.05 9.32
N ALA A 48 12.22 -6.39 8.58
CA ALA A 48 12.01 -6.65 7.16
C ALA A 48 13.28 -6.41 6.32
N SER A 49 13.97 -5.29 6.56
CA SER A 49 15.23 -4.93 5.89
C SER A 49 16.31 -5.98 6.12
N VAL A 50 16.52 -6.37 7.38
CA VAL A 50 17.50 -7.41 7.74
C VAL A 50 17.16 -8.73 7.06
N ALA A 51 15.90 -9.15 7.09
CA ALA A 51 15.46 -10.38 6.42
C ALA A 51 15.76 -10.36 4.91
N LEU A 52 15.45 -9.26 4.22
CA LEU A 52 15.72 -9.12 2.78
C LEU A 52 17.22 -9.14 2.47
N MET A 53 18.03 -8.47 3.30
CA MET A 53 19.49 -8.45 3.14
C MET A 53 20.11 -9.83 3.35
N LEU A 54 19.59 -10.64 4.26
CA LEU A 54 20.07 -12.01 4.51
C LEU A 54 19.73 -12.97 3.36
N VAL A 55 18.56 -12.79 2.73
CA VAL A 55 18.11 -13.67 1.63
C VAL A 55 18.94 -13.48 0.36
N HIS A 56 19.29 -12.24 -0.01
CA HIS A 56 20.13 -11.98 -1.19
C HIS A 56 21.06 -10.77 -1.00
N PRO A 57 22.15 -10.91 -0.22
CA PRO A 57 23.07 -9.81 0.10
C PRO A 57 23.61 -9.02 -1.11
N PRO A 58 23.99 -9.64 -2.25
CA PRO A 58 24.54 -8.88 -3.37
C PRO A 58 23.49 -8.12 -4.19
N ALA A 59 22.20 -8.17 -3.83
CA ALA A 59 21.13 -7.57 -4.64
C ALA A 59 21.26 -6.05 -4.77
N ILE A 60 21.60 -5.36 -3.68
CA ILE A 60 21.76 -3.89 -3.69
C ILE A 60 23.04 -3.49 -4.43
N ALA A 61 24.13 -4.24 -4.26
CA ALA A 61 25.41 -3.96 -4.92
C ALA A 61 25.31 -4.05 -6.46
N ARG A 62 24.40 -4.90 -6.96
CA ARG A 62 24.13 -5.09 -8.40
C ARG A 62 23.26 -3.99 -9.02
N LEU A 63 22.70 -3.07 -8.22
CA LEU A 63 21.94 -1.94 -8.75
C LEU A 63 22.86 -0.91 -9.43
N SER A 64 22.39 -0.37 -10.54
CA SER A 64 23.01 0.81 -11.15
C SER A 64 22.98 2.01 -10.20
N ARG A 65 23.79 3.05 -10.46
CA ARG A 65 23.72 4.29 -9.68
C ARG A 65 22.35 4.96 -9.80
N LEU A 66 21.75 4.90 -10.99
CA LEU A 66 20.42 5.43 -11.26
C LEU A 66 19.34 4.68 -10.47
N ASP A 67 19.38 3.34 -10.46
CA ASP A 67 18.39 2.53 -9.74
C ASP A 67 18.50 2.70 -8.22
N ARG A 68 19.70 2.97 -7.69
CA ARG A 68 19.87 3.33 -6.27
C ARG A 68 19.17 4.65 -5.95
N GLY A 69 19.33 5.67 -6.78
CA GLY A 69 18.60 6.93 -6.61
C GLY A 69 17.08 6.76 -6.67
N ARG A 70 16.59 5.95 -7.62
CA ARG A 70 15.16 5.59 -7.76
C ARG A 70 14.64 4.84 -6.53
N ALA A 71 15.39 3.85 -6.03
CA ALA A 71 15.02 3.12 -4.80
C ALA A 71 14.96 4.03 -3.57
N VAL A 72 15.88 4.99 -3.45
CA VAL A 72 15.84 5.97 -2.35
C VAL A 72 14.60 6.86 -2.45
N ALA A 73 14.30 7.39 -3.64
CA ALA A 73 13.10 8.22 -3.85
C ALA A 73 11.79 7.45 -3.53
N LEU A 74 11.69 6.20 -4.00
CA LEU A 74 10.55 5.34 -3.69
C LEU A 74 10.47 5.02 -2.18
N GLY A 75 11.60 4.69 -1.55
CA GLY A 75 11.65 4.37 -0.12
C GLY A 75 11.27 5.56 0.76
N ILE A 76 11.69 6.79 0.42
CA ILE A 76 11.28 8.01 1.13
C ILE A 76 9.77 8.21 0.99
N THR A 77 9.25 8.12 -0.23
CA THR A 77 7.82 8.30 -0.51
C THR A 77 6.98 7.29 0.26
N TYR A 78 7.37 6.01 0.23
CA TYR A 78 6.69 4.93 0.96
C TYR A 78 6.82 5.11 2.48
N GLY A 79 7.99 5.49 2.98
CA GLY A 79 8.21 5.69 4.42
C GLY A 79 7.35 6.81 4.99
N ILE A 80 7.23 7.93 4.28
CA ILE A 80 6.34 9.03 4.67
C ILE A 80 4.87 8.58 4.59
N ALA A 81 4.50 7.84 3.53
CA ALA A 81 3.15 7.27 3.40
C ALA A 81 2.80 6.36 4.59
N GLN A 82 3.71 5.49 5.01
CA GLN A 82 3.53 4.59 6.15
C GLN A 82 3.35 5.36 7.46
N LEU A 83 4.16 6.41 7.71
CA LEU A 83 4.02 7.25 8.90
C LEU A 83 2.64 7.91 8.94
N LEU A 84 2.22 8.54 7.84
CA LEU A 84 0.92 9.20 7.74
C LEU A 84 -0.25 8.21 7.87
N GLN A 85 -0.19 7.05 7.21
CA GLN A 85 -1.25 6.04 7.30
C GLN A 85 -1.38 5.48 8.71
N THR A 86 -0.25 5.13 9.33
CA THR A 86 -0.24 4.49 10.64
C THR A 86 -0.66 5.48 11.72
N GLU A 87 -0.21 6.73 11.60
CA GLU A 87 -0.71 7.83 12.44
C GLU A 87 -2.21 8.07 12.21
N GLY A 88 -2.66 8.08 10.95
CA GLY A 88 -4.09 8.21 10.62
C GLY A 88 -4.93 7.08 11.22
N LEU A 89 -4.44 5.84 11.13
CA LEU A 89 -5.06 4.64 11.71
C LEU A 89 -5.18 4.71 13.24
N ARG A 90 -4.28 5.41 13.93
CA ARG A 90 -4.41 5.67 15.38
C ARG A 90 -5.74 6.38 15.69
N HIS A 91 -6.15 7.32 14.83
CA HIS A 91 -7.31 8.19 15.05
C HIS A 91 -8.60 7.78 14.31
N THR A 92 -8.55 6.80 13.41
CA THR A 92 -9.74 6.27 12.71
C THR A 92 -9.87 4.75 12.85
N SER A 93 -11.02 4.19 12.47
CA SER A 93 -11.25 2.73 12.52
C SER A 93 -10.39 1.96 11.52
N ALA A 94 -10.16 0.67 11.77
CA ALA A 94 -9.36 -0.17 10.87
C ALA A 94 -10.01 -0.29 9.49
N SER A 95 -11.33 -0.47 9.45
CA SER A 95 -12.12 -0.57 8.23
C SER A 95 -12.08 0.73 7.42
N VAL A 96 -12.32 1.88 8.08
CA VAL A 96 -12.29 3.18 7.39
C VAL A 96 -10.90 3.48 6.86
N SER A 97 -9.85 3.27 7.66
CA SER A 97 -8.46 3.46 7.21
C SER A 97 -8.11 2.55 6.01
N GLY A 98 -8.60 1.31 6.00
CA GLY A 98 -8.45 0.40 4.87
C GLY A 98 -9.08 0.93 3.59
N PHE A 99 -10.35 1.35 3.64
CA PHE A 99 -11.04 1.96 2.50
C PHE A 99 -10.38 3.26 2.02
N VAL A 100 -9.99 4.14 2.95
CA VAL A 100 -9.30 5.40 2.63
C VAL A 100 -7.95 5.13 1.97
N THR A 101 -7.18 4.16 2.49
CA THR A 101 -5.90 3.76 1.89
C THR A 101 -6.11 3.28 0.46
N GLY A 102 -7.10 2.40 0.24
CA GLY A 102 -7.40 1.85 -1.07
C GLY A 102 -7.71 2.90 -2.16
N MET A 103 -7.99 4.16 -1.79
CA MET A 103 -8.08 5.28 -2.72
C MET A 103 -6.83 5.46 -3.59
N TYR A 104 -5.68 4.89 -3.22
CA TYR A 104 -4.50 4.88 -4.11
C TYR A 104 -4.85 4.30 -5.49
N VAL A 105 -5.77 3.32 -5.60
CA VAL A 105 -6.19 2.75 -6.89
C VAL A 105 -6.87 3.79 -7.77
N VAL A 106 -7.66 4.68 -7.18
CA VAL A 106 -8.30 5.79 -7.90
C VAL A 106 -7.27 6.89 -8.21
N PHE A 107 -6.37 7.19 -7.27
CA PHE A 107 -5.37 8.24 -7.42
C PHE A 107 -4.27 7.91 -8.42
N THR A 108 -3.83 6.66 -8.54
CA THR A 108 -2.74 6.24 -9.43
C THR A 108 -2.97 6.67 -10.89
N PRO A 109 -4.09 6.34 -11.55
CA PRO A 109 -4.31 6.77 -12.94
C PRO A 109 -4.59 8.27 -13.07
N LEU A 110 -5.13 8.93 -12.04
CA LEU A 110 -5.35 10.39 -12.07
C LEU A 110 -4.01 11.14 -12.01
N LEU A 111 -3.17 10.81 -11.04
CA LEU A 111 -1.84 11.37 -10.91
C LEU A 111 -0.97 11.02 -12.11
N GLY A 112 -1.07 9.79 -12.61
CA GLY A 112 -0.40 9.36 -13.82
C GLY A 112 -0.78 10.21 -15.05
N ALA A 113 -2.08 10.48 -15.24
CA ALA A 113 -2.54 11.35 -16.32
C ALA A 113 -2.03 12.80 -16.16
N VAL A 114 -1.97 13.33 -14.94
CA VAL A 114 -1.42 14.67 -14.67
C VAL A 114 0.08 14.74 -14.95
N ILE A 115 0.85 13.76 -14.45
CA ILE A 115 2.31 13.68 -14.62
C ILE A 115 2.67 13.58 -16.10
N LEU A 116 1.96 12.73 -16.84
CA LEU A 116 2.17 12.51 -18.28
C LEU A 116 1.43 13.54 -19.16
N ARG A 117 0.74 14.51 -18.56
CA ARG A 117 -0.03 15.56 -19.26
C ARG A 117 -1.07 15.02 -20.25
N HIS A 118 -1.66 13.86 -19.95
CA HIS A 118 -2.78 13.31 -20.71
C HIS A 118 -4.13 13.78 -20.19
N LYS A 119 -5.15 13.74 -21.06
CA LYS A 119 -6.53 14.05 -20.69
C LYS A 119 -7.12 12.93 -19.82
N ILE A 120 -7.64 13.30 -18.66
CA ILE A 120 -8.39 12.41 -17.77
C ILE A 120 -9.71 12.03 -18.47
N GLY A 121 -9.94 10.73 -18.67
CA GLY A 121 -11.15 10.23 -19.31
C GLY A 121 -12.40 10.40 -18.44
N ARG A 122 -13.58 10.47 -19.07
CA ARG A 122 -14.88 10.64 -18.36
C ARG A 122 -15.12 9.62 -17.25
N TRP A 123 -14.67 8.37 -17.44
CA TRP A 123 -14.88 7.29 -16.48
C TRP A 123 -14.03 7.45 -15.21
N ALA A 124 -12.85 8.07 -15.31
CA ALA A 124 -12.05 8.41 -14.15
C ALA A 124 -12.75 9.48 -13.30
N TRP A 125 -13.41 10.47 -13.92
CA TRP A 125 -14.23 11.44 -13.19
C TRP A 125 -15.44 10.82 -12.50
N VAL A 126 -16.15 9.89 -13.17
CA VAL A 126 -17.26 9.15 -12.54
C VAL A 126 -16.76 8.36 -11.33
N ALA A 127 -15.60 7.71 -11.45
CA ALA A 127 -15.00 7.01 -10.34
C ALA A 127 -14.57 7.93 -9.19
N VAL A 128 -14.02 9.12 -9.47
CA VAL A 128 -13.73 10.12 -8.44
C VAL A 128 -15.01 10.46 -7.68
N ILE A 129 -16.11 10.76 -8.38
CA ILE A 129 -17.39 11.10 -7.74
C ILE A 129 -17.89 9.94 -6.87
N LEU A 130 -17.88 8.71 -7.39
CA LEU A 130 -18.29 7.52 -6.64
C LEU A 130 -17.41 7.29 -5.40
N ALA A 131 -16.09 7.40 -5.55
CA ALA A 131 -15.14 7.18 -4.47
C ALA A 131 -15.23 8.26 -3.40
N THR A 132 -15.36 9.54 -3.79
CA THR A 132 -15.60 10.65 -2.87
C THR A 132 -16.92 10.49 -2.12
N THR A 133 -17.98 10.06 -2.81
CA THR A 133 -19.29 9.81 -2.17
C THR A 133 -19.20 8.64 -1.18
N GLY A 134 -18.57 7.53 -1.58
CA GLY A 134 -18.37 6.37 -0.71
C GLY A 134 -17.53 6.69 0.52
N LEU A 135 -16.44 7.44 0.33
CA LEU A 135 -15.62 7.96 1.43
C LEU A 135 -16.43 8.90 2.34
N GLY A 136 -17.28 9.75 1.77
CA GLY A 136 -18.19 10.59 2.53
C GLY A 136 -19.13 9.77 3.43
N VAL A 137 -19.74 8.71 2.87
CA VAL A 137 -20.60 7.78 3.62
C VAL A 137 -19.83 7.08 4.73
N LEU A 138 -18.58 6.67 4.50
CA LEU A 138 -17.74 5.98 5.49
C LEU A 138 -17.27 6.91 6.62
N SER A 139 -16.80 8.11 6.27
CA SER A 139 -15.91 8.89 7.14
C SER A 139 -16.55 10.15 7.73
N LEU A 140 -17.62 10.69 7.13
CA LEU A 140 -18.17 11.96 7.59
C LEU A 140 -18.81 11.85 8.98
N ARG A 141 -18.41 12.75 9.88
CA ARG A 141 -19.09 12.96 11.15
C ARG A 141 -19.79 14.33 11.07
N GLY A 142 -21.06 14.31 10.64
CA GLY A 142 -21.72 15.55 10.17
C GLY A 142 -21.21 15.93 8.78
N LEU A 143 -20.52 17.07 8.65
CA LEU A 143 -19.95 17.56 7.39
C LEU A 143 -18.41 17.58 7.37
N SER A 144 -17.74 17.09 8.43
CA SER A 144 -16.27 17.08 8.51
C SER A 144 -15.69 15.67 8.38
N LEU A 145 -14.52 15.61 7.76
CA LEU A 145 -13.63 14.45 7.85
C LEU A 145 -12.82 14.55 9.14
N GLY A 146 -12.58 13.41 9.78
CA GLY A 146 -11.70 13.37 10.95
C GLY A 146 -10.24 13.52 10.55
N HIS A 147 -9.41 13.84 11.56
CA HIS A 147 -7.98 14.01 11.38
C HIS A 147 -7.31 12.74 10.84
N GLY A 148 -7.71 11.57 11.35
CA GLY A 148 -7.14 10.29 10.92
C GLY A 148 -7.39 10.00 9.45
N GLU A 149 -8.60 10.25 8.98
CA GLU A 149 -8.99 10.04 7.59
C GLU A 149 -8.23 10.97 6.64
N LEU A 150 -7.97 12.22 7.03
CA LEU A 150 -7.15 13.15 6.23
C LEU A 150 -5.71 12.69 6.10
N LEU A 151 -5.09 12.21 7.19
CA LEU A 151 -3.74 11.67 7.16
C LEU A 151 -3.66 10.41 6.29
N THR A 152 -4.62 9.49 6.43
CA THR A 152 -4.69 8.28 5.62
C THR A 152 -4.94 8.61 4.13
N LEU A 153 -5.76 9.62 3.83
CA LEU A 153 -6.01 10.05 2.44
C LEU A 153 -4.76 10.67 1.82
N ALA A 154 -4.01 11.48 2.58
CA ALA A 154 -2.72 12.02 2.14
C ALA A 154 -1.72 10.89 1.86
N SER A 155 -1.69 9.87 2.73
CA SER A 155 -0.89 8.66 2.52
C SER A 155 -1.29 7.91 1.25
N ALA A 156 -2.58 7.74 0.97
CA ALA A 156 -3.06 7.10 -0.27
C ALA A 156 -2.53 7.81 -1.54
N GLY A 157 -2.39 9.14 -1.51
CA GLY A 157 -1.76 9.91 -2.59
C GLY A 157 -0.27 9.59 -2.75
N LEU A 158 0.47 9.45 -1.65
CA LEU A 158 1.88 9.06 -1.68
C LEU A 158 2.08 7.61 -2.14
N TYR A 159 1.22 6.67 -1.71
CA TYR A 159 1.23 5.31 -2.24
C TYR A 159 0.95 5.29 -3.74
N ALA A 160 0.02 6.12 -4.22
CA ALA A 160 -0.24 6.23 -5.64
C ALA A 160 1.00 6.72 -6.42
N LEU A 161 1.73 7.72 -5.91
CA LEU A 161 3.01 8.16 -6.50
C LEU A 161 4.07 7.05 -6.46
N HIS A 162 4.17 6.33 -5.35
CA HIS A 162 5.08 5.19 -5.22
C HIS A 162 4.76 4.11 -6.25
N ILE A 163 3.49 3.73 -6.43
CA ILE A 163 3.05 2.75 -7.41
C ILE A 163 3.38 3.19 -8.84
N ILE A 164 3.17 4.47 -9.17
CA ILE A 164 3.54 5.03 -10.49
C ILE A 164 5.05 4.92 -10.73
N GLY A 165 5.86 5.35 -9.75
CA GLY A 165 7.33 5.27 -9.84
C GLY A 165 7.83 3.84 -9.91
N LEU A 166 7.24 2.92 -9.13
CA LEU A 166 7.57 1.50 -9.15
C LEU A 166 7.23 0.88 -10.52
N GLY A 167 6.07 1.21 -11.09
CA GLY A 167 5.68 0.78 -12.43
C GLY A 167 6.61 1.29 -13.54
N ALA A 168 7.18 2.48 -13.37
CA ALA A 168 8.12 3.07 -14.33
C ALA A 168 9.56 2.55 -14.19
N TRP A 169 9.99 2.17 -12.98
CA TRP A 169 11.40 1.89 -12.69
C TRP A 169 11.72 0.42 -12.35
N SER A 170 10.72 -0.38 -12.02
CA SER A 170 10.92 -1.80 -11.69
C SER A 170 11.06 -2.66 -12.94
N THR A 171 11.99 -3.61 -12.88
CA THR A 171 12.20 -4.65 -13.88
C THR A 171 12.45 -5.97 -13.15
N SER A 172 12.23 -7.11 -13.79
CA SER A 172 12.49 -8.42 -13.16
C SER A 172 13.94 -8.58 -12.67
N ARG A 173 14.90 -7.88 -13.29
CA ARG A 173 16.32 -7.91 -12.91
C ARG A 173 16.62 -7.08 -11.66
N ASN A 174 16.00 -5.91 -11.50
CA ASN A 174 16.29 -5.00 -10.39
C ASN A 174 15.31 -5.13 -9.22
N ALA A 175 14.17 -5.83 -9.40
CA ALA A 175 13.07 -5.93 -8.44
C ALA A 175 13.50 -6.22 -6.99
N PHE A 176 14.33 -7.26 -6.79
CA PHE A 176 14.80 -7.64 -5.46
C PHE A 176 15.68 -6.54 -4.86
N GLY A 177 16.69 -6.06 -5.60
CA GLY A 177 17.59 -5.01 -5.12
C GLY A 177 16.86 -3.70 -4.81
N LEU A 178 15.92 -3.32 -5.68
CA LEU A 178 15.07 -2.14 -5.51
C LEU A 178 14.22 -2.27 -4.24
N SER A 179 13.62 -3.43 -4.00
CA SER A 179 12.82 -3.71 -2.80
C SER A 179 13.67 -3.69 -1.52
N SER A 180 14.86 -4.31 -1.54
CA SER A 180 15.77 -4.32 -0.39
C SER A 180 16.23 -2.92 -0.01
N LEU A 181 16.65 -2.10 -0.99
CA LEU A 181 17.11 -0.74 -0.70
C LEU A 181 15.96 0.17 -0.27
N GLN A 182 14.78 0.05 -0.89
CA GLN A 182 13.58 0.76 -0.42
C GLN A 182 13.28 0.43 1.04
N MET A 183 13.32 -0.85 1.42
CA MET A 183 13.05 -1.27 2.80
C MET A 183 13.99 -0.60 3.80
N ILE A 184 15.30 -0.55 3.49
CA ILE A 184 16.30 0.13 4.32
C ILE A 184 15.97 1.62 4.45
N VAL A 185 15.63 2.27 3.35
CA VAL A 185 15.29 3.70 3.33
C VAL A 185 14.02 3.97 4.14
N ILE A 186 13.01 3.11 4.03
CA ILE A 186 11.78 3.16 4.84
C ILE A 186 12.12 3.03 6.33
N THR A 187 13.01 2.08 6.70
CA THR A 187 13.52 1.95 8.06
C THR A 187 14.14 3.24 8.56
N CYS A 188 15.03 3.86 7.77
CA CYS A 188 15.68 5.12 8.15
C CYS A 188 14.67 6.27 8.33
N VAL A 189 13.70 6.41 7.43
CA VAL A 189 12.66 7.45 7.54
C VAL A 189 11.82 7.26 8.80
N CYS A 190 11.40 6.03 9.10
CA CYS A 190 10.62 5.74 10.30
C CYS A 190 11.46 5.92 11.58
N ALA A 191 12.73 5.52 11.55
CA ALA A 191 13.65 5.69 12.69
C ALA A 191 13.95 7.17 12.98
N ILE A 192 14.07 8.02 11.96
CA ILE A 192 14.18 9.47 12.14
C ILE A 192 12.90 10.02 12.79
N GLY A 193 11.73 9.54 12.36
CA GLY A 193 10.45 9.90 12.98
C GLY A 193 10.33 9.47 14.44
N ALA A 194 11.07 8.44 14.87
CA ALA A 194 11.07 7.89 16.23
C ALA A 194 11.97 8.68 17.20
N LEU A 195 12.98 9.42 16.69
CA LEU A 195 13.96 10.14 17.53
C LEU A 195 13.34 11.03 18.64
N PRO A 196 12.21 11.73 18.44
CA PRO A 196 11.65 12.60 19.48
C PRO A 196 11.00 11.87 20.67
N GLY A 197 10.65 10.58 20.56
CA GLY A 197 9.79 9.87 21.53
C GLY A 197 10.47 8.84 22.43
N GLY A 198 11.77 8.57 22.22
CA GLY A 198 12.41 7.35 22.75
C GLY A 198 12.13 6.14 21.86
N PHE A 199 12.59 4.95 22.25
CA PHE A 199 12.36 3.72 21.47
C PHE A 199 11.64 2.67 22.32
N SER A 200 10.37 2.43 22.01
CA SER A 200 9.54 1.40 22.62
C SER A 200 9.65 0.08 21.85
N VAL A 201 9.65 -1.02 22.60
CA VAL A 201 9.67 -2.39 22.06
C VAL A 201 8.38 -3.13 22.44
N PRO A 202 7.98 -4.16 21.68
CA PRO A 202 6.80 -4.96 21.99
C PRO A 202 6.86 -5.52 23.42
N SER A 203 5.76 -5.36 24.15
CA SER A 203 5.69 -5.64 25.59
C SER A 203 5.41 -7.11 25.91
N THR A 204 4.70 -7.81 25.02
CA THR A 204 4.28 -9.19 25.21
C THR A 204 4.74 -10.09 24.07
N GLY A 205 4.72 -11.42 24.30
CA GLY A 205 4.98 -12.39 23.23
C GLY A 205 3.98 -12.28 22.07
N GLY A 206 2.72 -11.94 22.35
CA GLY A 206 1.69 -11.70 21.33
C GLY A 206 1.99 -10.47 20.47
N ASP A 207 2.48 -9.38 21.08
CA ASP A 207 2.90 -8.20 20.34
C ASP A 207 4.08 -8.51 19.40
N TRP A 208 5.05 -9.31 19.87
CA TRP A 208 6.17 -9.77 19.05
C TRP A 208 5.73 -10.62 17.86
N VAL A 209 4.80 -11.56 18.06
CA VAL A 209 4.23 -12.36 16.96
C VAL A 209 3.59 -11.46 15.91
N SER A 210 2.84 -10.45 16.34
CA SER A 210 2.22 -9.48 15.45
C SER A 210 3.28 -8.68 14.68
N VAL A 211 4.28 -8.10 15.36
CA VAL A 211 5.36 -7.35 14.69
C VAL A 211 6.14 -8.22 13.69
N ILE A 212 6.45 -9.47 14.05
CA ILE A 212 7.18 -10.40 13.16
C ILE A 212 6.34 -10.74 11.92
N TYR A 213 5.04 -11.01 12.07
CA TYR A 213 4.15 -11.17 10.92
C TYR A 213 4.14 -9.91 10.05
N MET A 214 3.99 -8.73 10.66
CA MET A 214 3.93 -7.46 9.91
C MET A 214 5.24 -7.17 9.16
N ALA A 215 6.37 -7.56 9.74
CA ALA A 215 7.68 -7.38 9.14
C ALA A 215 7.94 -8.37 8.00
N LEU A 216 7.76 -9.67 8.26
CA LEU A 216 8.16 -10.71 7.32
C LEU A 216 7.11 -10.97 6.24
N VAL A 217 5.84 -11.07 6.61
CA VAL A 217 4.75 -11.39 5.68
C VAL A 217 4.27 -10.12 4.99
N ALA A 218 3.78 -9.15 5.76
CA ALA A 218 3.18 -7.94 5.21
C ALA A 218 4.21 -6.88 4.74
N GLY A 219 5.47 -7.00 5.17
CA GLY A 219 6.56 -6.10 4.77
C GLY A 219 7.43 -6.72 3.67
N ALA A 220 8.37 -7.58 4.08
CA ALA A 220 9.38 -8.15 3.19
C ALA A 220 8.78 -9.00 2.05
N LEU A 221 7.99 -10.02 2.38
CA LEU A 221 7.40 -10.92 1.38
C LEU A 221 6.43 -10.17 0.48
N ALA A 222 5.52 -9.39 1.05
CA ALA A 222 4.52 -8.64 0.28
C ALA A 222 5.16 -7.69 -0.74
N LEU A 223 6.20 -6.94 -0.37
CA LEU A 223 6.86 -6.00 -1.28
C LEU A 223 7.57 -6.72 -2.43
N ILE A 224 8.27 -7.84 -2.15
CA ILE A 224 8.89 -8.65 -3.21
C ILE A 224 7.81 -9.22 -4.13
N VAL A 225 6.76 -9.82 -3.57
CA VAL A 225 5.69 -10.45 -4.34
C VAL A 225 4.95 -9.43 -5.19
N GLN A 226 4.67 -8.24 -4.67
CA GLN A 226 4.08 -7.14 -5.43
C GLN A 226 4.98 -6.77 -6.62
N THR A 227 6.26 -6.51 -6.36
CA THR A 227 7.21 -6.09 -7.40
C THR A 227 7.38 -7.17 -8.47
N TRP A 228 7.43 -8.44 -8.06
CA TRP A 228 7.49 -9.57 -9.00
C TRP A 228 6.18 -9.74 -9.79
N ALA A 229 5.02 -9.69 -9.14
CA ALA A 229 3.74 -9.91 -9.79
C ALA A 229 3.40 -8.80 -10.78
N GLN A 230 3.74 -7.54 -10.47
CA GLN A 230 3.60 -6.42 -11.39
C GLN A 230 4.47 -6.56 -12.65
N ALA A 231 5.59 -7.28 -12.58
CA ALA A 231 6.39 -7.59 -13.77
C ALA A 231 5.75 -8.67 -14.68
N HIS A 232 4.77 -9.43 -14.19
CA HIS A 232 4.14 -10.55 -14.92
C HIS A 232 2.65 -10.32 -15.25
N LEU A 233 2.06 -9.23 -14.76
CA LEU A 233 0.67 -8.87 -14.97
C LEU A 233 0.55 -7.54 -15.69
N THR A 234 -0.49 -7.40 -16.50
CA THR A 234 -0.94 -6.08 -16.94
C THR A 234 -1.29 -5.21 -15.73
N PRO A 235 -1.01 -3.90 -15.74
CA PRO A 235 -1.36 -3.00 -14.63
C PRO A 235 -2.80 -3.14 -14.16
N THR A 236 -3.75 -3.25 -15.11
CA THR A 236 -5.18 -3.47 -14.84
C THR A 236 -5.44 -4.73 -13.99
N ARG A 237 -4.81 -5.87 -14.31
CA ARG A 237 -4.98 -7.12 -13.55
C ARG A 237 -4.37 -7.04 -12.15
N ALA A 238 -3.22 -6.40 -12.02
CA ALA A 238 -2.58 -6.21 -10.73
C ALA A 238 -3.42 -5.31 -9.82
N ALA A 239 -3.90 -4.19 -10.35
CA ALA A 239 -4.75 -3.25 -9.63
C ALA A 239 -6.05 -3.92 -9.16
N ILE A 240 -6.75 -4.68 -10.02
CA ILE A 240 -7.96 -5.44 -9.64
C ILE A 240 -7.71 -6.43 -8.50
N ALA A 241 -6.54 -7.08 -8.43
CA ALA A 241 -6.23 -7.94 -7.28
C ALA A 241 -6.03 -7.11 -6.00
N MET A 242 -5.41 -5.94 -6.14
CA MET A 242 -5.13 -5.03 -5.03
C MET A 242 -6.37 -4.30 -4.50
N THR A 243 -7.43 -4.11 -5.31
CA THR A 243 -8.71 -3.54 -4.83
C THR A 243 -9.39 -4.37 -3.75
N MET A 244 -8.97 -5.63 -3.57
CA MET A 244 -9.47 -6.49 -2.50
C MET A 244 -8.89 -6.16 -1.12
N GLU A 245 -7.79 -5.40 -1.04
CA GLU A 245 -7.17 -4.99 0.21
C GLU A 245 -8.17 -4.32 1.19
N PRO A 246 -8.93 -3.27 0.80
CA PRO A 246 -9.92 -2.65 1.69
C PRO A 246 -11.07 -3.60 2.08
N VAL A 247 -11.43 -4.54 1.19
CA VAL A 247 -12.44 -5.57 1.49
C VAL A 247 -11.91 -6.52 2.57
N PHE A 248 -10.66 -6.94 2.49
CA PHE A 248 -10.01 -7.75 3.54
C PHE A 248 -9.82 -6.95 4.82
N ALA A 249 -9.44 -5.67 4.74
CA ALA A 249 -9.27 -4.82 5.91
C ALA A 249 -10.55 -4.73 6.74
N SER A 250 -11.68 -4.43 6.09
CA SER A 250 -12.98 -4.39 6.75
C SER A 250 -13.46 -5.77 7.21
N THR A 251 -13.24 -6.81 6.42
CA THR A 251 -13.61 -8.19 6.79
C THR A 251 -12.88 -8.64 8.05
N PHE A 252 -11.55 -8.45 8.12
CA PHE A 252 -10.77 -8.84 9.29
C PHE A 252 -11.08 -7.95 10.49
N ALA A 253 -11.26 -6.65 10.30
CA ALA A 253 -11.65 -5.76 11.39
C ALA A 253 -12.99 -6.17 12.03
N VAL A 254 -13.98 -6.55 11.22
CA VAL A 254 -15.27 -7.06 11.73
C VAL A 254 -15.12 -8.45 12.35
N LEU A 255 -14.43 -9.37 11.69
CA LEU A 255 -14.29 -10.76 12.12
C LEU A 255 -13.57 -10.87 13.47
N PHE A 256 -12.52 -10.06 13.67
CA PHE A 256 -11.75 -10.03 14.91
C PHE A 256 -12.25 -8.99 15.92
N GLY A 257 -13.44 -8.42 15.67
CA GLY A 257 -14.17 -7.60 16.64
C GLY A 257 -13.61 -6.21 16.90
N SER A 258 -12.72 -5.69 16.06
CA SER A 258 -12.24 -4.30 16.19
C SER A 258 -13.25 -3.27 15.67
N ASP A 259 -14.06 -3.65 14.68
CA ASP A 259 -15.12 -2.82 14.10
C ASP A 259 -16.46 -3.58 14.02
N SER A 260 -17.57 -2.85 13.93
CA SER A 260 -18.91 -3.43 13.73
C SER A 260 -19.37 -3.31 12.28
N LEU A 261 -20.13 -4.31 11.79
CA LEU A 261 -20.77 -4.23 10.48
C LEU A 261 -21.89 -3.18 10.49
N THR A 262 -21.69 -2.07 9.79
CA THR A 262 -22.66 -0.97 9.70
C THR A 262 -23.19 -0.79 8.28
N TRP A 263 -24.38 -0.20 8.15
CA TRP A 263 -24.92 0.18 6.84
C TRP A 263 -23.98 1.14 6.09
N ARG A 264 -23.31 2.03 6.82
CA ARG A 264 -22.34 2.98 6.26
C ARG A 264 -21.16 2.24 5.63
N MET A 265 -20.67 1.20 6.29
CA MET A 265 -19.60 0.35 5.77
C MET A 265 -20.04 -0.41 4.51
N LEU A 266 -21.25 -0.96 4.50
CA LEU A 266 -21.78 -1.67 3.34
C LEU A 266 -21.96 -0.75 2.13
N VAL A 267 -22.67 0.37 2.30
CA VAL A 267 -22.98 1.29 1.20
C VAL A 267 -21.73 2.05 0.76
N GLY A 268 -21.01 2.66 1.70
CA GLY A 268 -19.82 3.44 1.41
C GLY A 268 -18.68 2.57 0.87
N GLY A 269 -18.46 1.39 1.46
CA GLY A 269 -17.49 0.41 0.96
C GLY A 269 -17.83 -0.09 -0.44
N ALA A 270 -19.09 -0.41 -0.71
CA ALA A 270 -19.52 -0.81 -2.05
C ALA A 270 -19.29 0.29 -3.09
N LEU A 271 -19.56 1.55 -2.75
CA LEU A 271 -19.30 2.71 -3.63
C LEU A 271 -17.81 2.87 -3.94
N VAL A 272 -16.95 2.78 -2.91
CA VAL A 272 -15.49 2.89 -3.08
C VAL A 272 -14.95 1.74 -3.94
N VAL A 273 -15.33 0.49 -3.64
CA VAL A 273 -14.90 -0.68 -4.42
C VAL A 273 -15.39 -0.59 -5.86
N SER A 274 -16.64 -0.18 -6.08
CA SER A 274 -17.19 0.02 -7.42
C SER A 274 -16.43 1.09 -8.20
N ALA A 275 -16.02 2.17 -7.54
CA ALA A 275 -15.19 3.21 -8.15
C ALA A 275 -13.83 2.67 -8.60
N MET A 276 -13.18 1.86 -7.77
CA MET A 276 -11.90 1.23 -8.11
C MET A 276 -12.03 0.31 -9.32
N TYR A 277 -13.05 -0.56 -9.34
CA TYR A 277 -13.31 -1.43 -10.50
C TYR A 277 -13.65 -0.62 -11.76
N LEU A 278 -14.40 0.48 -11.63
CA LEU A 278 -14.73 1.34 -12.76
C LEU A 278 -13.48 1.95 -13.40
N VAL A 279 -12.51 2.41 -12.59
CA VAL A 279 -11.25 2.97 -13.09
C VAL A 279 -10.41 1.94 -13.83
N GLU A 280 -10.39 0.71 -13.33
CA GLU A 280 -9.57 -0.37 -13.90
C GLU A 280 -10.21 -1.00 -15.13
N LEU A 281 -11.54 -1.15 -15.16
CA LEU A 281 -12.26 -1.78 -16.27
C LEU A 281 -12.66 -0.80 -17.38
N ALA A 282 -12.62 0.52 -17.12
CA ALA A 282 -12.96 1.50 -18.13
C ALA A 282 -12.02 1.44 -19.34
N PRO A 283 -12.51 1.66 -20.57
CA PRO A 283 -11.68 1.64 -21.78
C PRO A 283 -10.53 2.64 -21.69
N ARG A 284 -9.30 2.13 -21.53
CA ARG A 284 -8.09 2.95 -21.46
C ARG A 284 -7.62 3.28 -22.88
N ARG A 285 -7.66 4.56 -23.27
CA ARG A 285 -6.97 5.02 -24.48
C ARG A 285 -5.46 5.10 -24.15
N LYS A 286 -4.67 4.15 -24.69
CA LYS A 286 -3.19 4.17 -24.88
C LYS A 286 -2.24 4.55 -23.72
N PHE A 287 -2.72 4.73 -22.48
CA PHE A 287 -1.88 5.15 -21.34
C PHE A 287 -0.81 4.11 -20.89
N GLU A 288 -1.09 2.82 -21.03
CA GLU A 288 -0.22 1.75 -20.47
C GLU A 288 1.08 1.54 -21.29
N ALA A 289 1.12 1.97 -22.55
CA ALA A 289 2.34 1.92 -23.36
C ALA A 289 3.33 3.07 -23.06
N GLU A 290 2.86 4.18 -22.48
CA GLU A 290 3.66 5.39 -22.27
C GLU A 290 4.32 5.47 -20.88
N VAL A 291 3.81 4.77 -19.85
CA VAL A 291 4.53 4.65 -18.56
C VAL A 291 5.88 3.93 -18.75
N GLN A 292 5.97 2.99 -19.71
CA GLN A 292 7.25 2.40 -20.12
C GLN A 292 8.22 3.41 -20.75
N HIS A 293 7.73 4.52 -21.33
CA HIS A 293 8.59 5.57 -21.88
C HIS A 293 9.25 6.45 -20.80
N LEU A 294 8.71 6.53 -19.57
CA LEU A 294 9.39 7.17 -18.43
C LEU A 294 10.63 6.40 -17.94
N ALA A 295 10.83 5.16 -18.42
CA ALA A 295 11.98 4.33 -18.11
C ALA A 295 13.22 4.66 -18.96
N GLN A 296 13.05 5.42 -20.06
CA GLN A 296 14.11 5.87 -20.97
C GLN A 296 14.75 7.18 -20.48
#